data_AF-A0A167QGY6-F1
#
_entry.id   AF-A0A167QGY6-F1
#
_cell.length_a   1.000
_cell.length_b   1.000
_cell.length_c   1.000
_cell.angle_alpha   90.00
_cell.angle_beta   90.00
_cell.angle_gamma   90.00
#
_symmetry.space_group_name_H-M   'P 1'
#
loop_
_entity.id
_entity.type
_entity.pdbx_description
1 polymer ?
#
loop_
_entity_poly.entity_id
_entity_poly.type
_entity_poly.pdbx_seq_one_letter_code
_entity_poly.pdbx_strand_id
1 'polypeptide(L)'
;MATTTFREVYPNLPNEQDIDTRLEQIDQLKDFLANAPVDFVTIEGQPPIKRHPLPNGDSISCVQWNSTHFITGTDIVRCLIFRFHAFGRPVSNLKKFEEGIFSDLRNLKPGTDATLEEPKSSFLDLLYRHNCIRTQKKQKVFFWQSVPHDRLFLDAL
;
A
#
# COMPACT_ATOMS: atom_id res chain seq x y z
N MET A 1 -16.30 15.50 -8.90
CA MET A 1 -15.12 14.64 -9.10
C MET A 1 -15.63 13.23 -9.34
N ALA A 2 -15.38 12.64 -10.52
CA ALA A 2 -15.82 11.28 -10.82
C ALA A 2 -15.17 10.32 -9.82
N THR A 3 -15.95 9.38 -9.27
CA THR A 3 -15.41 8.35 -8.38
C THR A 3 -14.78 7.29 -9.27
N THR A 4 -13.46 7.13 -9.21
CA THR A 4 -12.78 6.04 -9.91
C THR A 4 -13.41 4.72 -9.49
N THR A 5 -13.82 3.92 -10.46
CA THR A 5 -14.47 2.62 -10.24
C THR A 5 -13.41 1.53 -10.20
N PHE A 6 -13.73 0.41 -9.55
CA PHE A 6 -12.81 -0.73 -9.49
C PHE A 6 -12.45 -1.27 -10.87
N ARG A 7 -13.39 -1.26 -11.83
CA ARG A 7 -13.13 -1.68 -13.21
C ARG A 7 -12.21 -0.73 -13.97
N GLU A 8 -12.09 0.53 -13.57
CA GLU A 8 -11.09 1.44 -14.16
C GLU A 8 -9.68 1.14 -13.63
N VAL A 9 -9.56 0.63 -12.39
CA VAL A 9 -8.27 0.24 -11.80
C VAL A 9 -7.84 -1.16 -12.26
N TYR A 10 -8.78 -2.10 -12.34
CA TYR A 10 -8.58 -3.46 -12.82
C TYR A 10 -9.62 -3.79 -13.90
N PRO A 11 -9.32 -3.52 -15.18
CA PRO A 11 -10.28 -3.68 -16.27
C PRO A 11 -10.58 -5.16 -16.58
N ASN A 12 -9.59 -6.03 -16.40
CA ASN A 12 -9.76 -7.46 -16.60
C ASN A 12 -10.23 -8.09 -15.29
N LEU A 13 -11.44 -8.63 -15.31
CA LEU A 13 -11.93 -9.43 -14.21
C LEU A 13 -11.19 -10.77 -14.19
N PRO A 14 -10.86 -11.26 -12.99
CA PRO A 14 -10.28 -12.58 -12.86
C PRO A 14 -11.15 -13.68 -13.43
N ASN A 15 -10.51 -14.73 -13.95
CA ASN A 15 -11.19 -15.87 -14.54
C ASN A 15 -10.42 -17.17 -14.23
N GLU A 16 -11.01 -18.33 -14.53
CA GLU A 16 -10.38 -19.62 -14.18
C GLU A 16 -9.02 -19.85 -14.86
N GLN A 17 -8.76 -19.21 -15.99
CA GLN A 17 -7.51 -19.38 -16.74
C GLN A 17 -6.34 -18.59 -16.13
N ASP A 18 -6.61 -17.57 -15.31
CA ASP A 18 -5.59 -16.73 -14.68
C ASP A 18 -5.32 -17.06 -13.21
N ILE A 19 -5.93 -18.13 -12.67
CA ILE A 19 -5.80 -18.54 -11.27
C ILE A 19 -4.33 -18.67 -10.86
N ASP A 20 -3.53 -19.45 -11.60
CA ASP A 20 -2.12 -19.69 -11.26
C ASP A 20 -1.30 -18.41 -11.26
N THR A 21 -1.50 -17.54 -12.26
CA THR A 21 -0.83 -16.24 -12.34
C THR A 21 -1.22 -15.33 -11.17
N ARG A 22 -2.50 -15.29 -10.79
CA ARG A 22 -2.95 -14.46 -9.67
C ARG A 22 -2.44 -14.99 -8.33
N LEU A 23 -2.40 -16.30 -8.15
CA LEU A 23 -1.81 -16.93 -6.95
C LEU A 23 -0.33 -16.58 -6.84
N GLU A 24 0.42 -16.68 -7.94
CA GLU A 24 1.82 -16.27 -7.97
C GLU A 24 1.99 -14.79 -7.61
N GLN A 25 1.18 -13.89 -8.17
CA GLN A 25 1.25 -12.47 -7.83
C GLN A 25 0.89 -12.18 -6.37
N ILE A 26 -0.07 -12.93 -5.79
CA ILE A 26 -0.39 -12.83 -4.36
C ILE A 26 0.82 -13.25 -3.52
N ASP A 27 1.48 -14.34 -3.87
CA ASP A 27 2.62 -14.85 -3.11
C ASP A 27 3.84 -13.92 -3.25
N GLN A 28 4.12 -13.40 -4.45
CA GLN A 28 5.14 -12.36 -4.64
C GLN A 28 4.86 -11.10 -3.80
N LEU A 29 3.59 -10.70 -3.67
CA LEU A 29 3.21 -9.58 -2.81
C LEU A 29 3.43 -9.92 -1.33
N LYS A 30 3.03 -11.12 -0.87
CA LYS A 30 3.25 -11.54 0.52
C LYS A 30 4.74 -11.57 0.85
N ASP A 31 5.56 -12.13 -0.04
CA ASP A 31 7.00 -12.17 0.12
C ASP A 31 7.60 -10.76 0.21
N PHE A 32 7.11 -9.83 -0.61
CA PHE A 32 7.49 -8.43 -0.51
C PHE A 32 7.08 -7.81 0.83
N LEU A 33 5.84 -8.01 1.28
CA LEU A 33 5.37 -7.49 2.57
C LEU A 33 6.16 -8.03 3.76
N ALA A 34 6.57 -9.29 3.70
CA ALA A 34 7.37 -9.94 4.74
C ALA A 34 8.83 -9.47 4.73
N ASN A 35 9.45 -9.36 3.56
CA ASN A 35 10.91 -9.26 3.44
C ASN A 35 11.42 -7.89 2.96
N ALA A 36 10.56 -6.97 2.50
CA ALA A 36 11.03 -5.69 1.95
C ALA A 36 11.94 -4.88 2.90
N PRO A 37 11.69 -4.79 4.22
CA PRO A 37 12.60 -4.12 5.16
C PRO A 37 13.89 -4.87 5.44
N VAL A 38 13.87 -6.21 5.34
CA VAL A 38 15.01 -7.08 5.64
C VAL A 38 16.02 -7.02 4.50
N ASP A 39 15.52 -7.17 3.28
CA ASP A 39 16.29 -7.13 2.05
C ASP A 39 16.41 -5.70 1.51
N PHE A 40 16.35 -4.69 2.39
CA PHE A 40 16.41 -3.30 2.00
C PHE A 40 17.86 -2.89 1.75
N VAL A 41 18.16 -2.54 0.50
CA VAL A 41 19.49 -2.07 0.10
C VAL A 41 19.38 -0.61 -0.31
N THR A 42 20.04 0.26 0.46
CA THR A 42 20.14 1.68 0.14
C THR A 42 21.34 1.88 -0.78
N ILE A 43 21.07 2.25 -2.02
CA ILE A 43 22.08 2.54 -3.03
C ILE A 43 22.34 4.04 -3.03
N GLU A 44 23.61 4.43 -2.94
CA GLU A 44 23.99 5.84 -2.99
C GLU A 44 23.51 6.49 -4.29
N GLY A 45 22.88 7.66 -4.19
CA GLY A 45 22.30 8.37 -5.34
C GLY A 45 20.92 7.87 -5.79
N GLN A 46 20.38 6.80 -5.20
CA GLN A 46 19.00 6.37 -5.41
C GLN A 46 18.11 6.79 -4.23
N PRO A 47 16.80 7.02 -4.48
CA PRO A 47 15.88 7.27 -3.38
C PRO A 47 15.80 6.03 -2.47
N PRO A 48 15.67 6.19 -1.15
CA PRO A 48 15.54 5.09 -0.19
C PRO A 48 14.13 4.48 -0.26
N ILE A 49 13.77 3.94 -1.42
CA ILE A 49 12.44 3.39 -1.73
C ILE A 49 12.60 2.08 -2.49
N LYS A 50 12.11 0.98 -1.91
CA LYS A 50 11.98 -0.32 -2.56
C LYS A 50 10.54 -0.50 -3.02
N ARG A 51 10.31 -0.94 -4.26
CA ARG A 51 8.97 -1.02 -4.86
C ARG A 51 8.62 -2.43 -5.30
N HIS A 52 7.35 -2.77 -5.13
CA HIS A 52 6.72 -3.93 -5.76
C HIS A 52 5.69 -3.45 -6.78
N PRO A 53 5.84 -3.78 -8.08
CA PRO A 53 4.91 -3.36 -9.12
C PRO A 53 3.59 -4.13 -9.02
N LEU A 54 2.48 -3.45 -9.30
CA LEU A 54 1.16 -4.05 -9.40
C LEU A 54 0.71 -4.15 -10.88
N PRO A 55 -0.17 -5.11 -11.24
CA PRO A 55 -0.61 -5.28 -12.64
C PRO A 55 -1.36 -4.09 -13.25
N ASN A 56 -1.86 -3.18 -12.41
CA ASN A 56 -2.55 -1.96 -12.84
C ASN A 56 -1.59 -0.79 -13.14
N GLY A 57 -0.27 -0.99 -13.02
CA GLY A 57 0.75 0.03 -13.21
C GLY A 57 1.06 0.87 -11.96
N ASP A 58 0.35 0.66 -10.84
CA ASP A 58 0.76 1.19 -9.54
C ASP A 58 1.94 0.40 -8.97
N SER A 59 2.46 0.86 -7.83
CA SER A 59 3.42 0.10 -7.02
C SER A 59 3.14 0.29 -5.54
N ILE A 60 3.56 -0.69 -4.74
CA ILE A 60 3.60 -0.61 -3.29
C ILE A 60 5.03 -0.26 -2.90
N SER A 61 5.21 0.76 -2.07
CA SER A 61 6.52 1.30 -1.73
C SER A 61 6.86 1.03 -0.27
N CYS A 62 7.99 0.35 -0.04
CA CYS A 62 8.68 0.35 1.25
C CYS A 62 9.66 1.51 1.25
N VAL A 63 9.51 2.44 2.18
CA VAL A 63 10.34 3.66 2.24
C VAL A 63 11.18 3.61 3.50
N GLN A 64 12.50 3.74 3.36
CA GLN A 64 13.40 3.88 4.50
C GLN A 64 13.61 5.37 4.82
N TRP A 65 13.40 5.74 6.08
CA TRP A 65 13.60 7.09 6.58
C TRP A 65 14.10 7.05 8.02
N ASN A 66 15.17 7.79 8.36
CA ASN A 66 15.79 7.78 9.69
C ASN A 66 16.01 6.34 10.23
N SER A 67 16.57 5.46 9.40
CA SER A 67 16.84 4.05 9.70
C SER A 67 15.60 3.20 10.06
N THR A 68 14.39 3.70 9.79
CA THR A 68 13.12 2.99 10.00
C THR A 68 12.41 2.80 8.66
N HIS A 69 11.63 1.73 8.52
CA HIS A 69 10.88 1.44 7.30
C HIS A 69 9.41 1.80 7.46
N PHE A 70 8.84 2.34 6.40
CA PHE A 70 7.50 2.92 6.39
C PHE A 70 6.70 2.46 5.19
N ILE A 71 5.39 2.43 5.39
CA ILE A 71 4.39 2.27 4.33
C ILE A 71 3.32 3.36 4.48
N THR A 72 2.82 3.86 3.34
CA THR A 72 1.80 4.90 3.33
C THR A 72 0.40 4.30 3.36
N GLY A 73 -0.58 5.03 3.87
CA GLY A 73 -1.99 4.60 3.80
C GLY A 73 -2.45 4.32 2.37
N THR A 74 -1.94 5.08 1.38
CA THR A 74 -2.19 4.85 -0.05
C THR A 74 -1.73 3.45 -0.48
N ASP A 75 -0.51 3.06 -0.10
CA ASP A 75 0.08 1.78 -0.50
C ASP A 75 -0.57 0.60 0.25
N ILE A 76 -1.01 0.80 1.49
CA ILE A 76 -1.84 -0.18 2.22
C ILE A 76 -3.16 -0.42 1.46
N VAL A 77 -3.86 0.65 1.06
CA VAL A 77 -5.10 0.54 0.28
C VAL A 77 -4.85 -0.18 -1.05
N ARG A 78 -3.80 0.20 -1.80
CA ARG A 78 -3.44 -0.46 -3.08
C ARG A 78 -3.19 -1.95 -2.91
N CYS A 79 -2.44 -2.32 -1.86
CA CYS A 79 -2.18 -3.71 -1.48
C CYS A 79 -3.49 -4.49 -1.29
N LEU A 80 -4.44 -3.92 -0.53
CA LEU A 80 -5.71 -4.60 -0.25
C LEU A 80 -6.60 -4.67 -1.49
N ILE A 81 -6.75 -3.59 -2.26
CA ILE A 81 -7.54 -3.62 -3.51
C ILE A 81 -7.00 -4.68 -4.47
N PHE A 82 -5.68 -4.75 -4.63
CA PHE A 82 -5.05 -5.78 -5.44
C PHE A 82 -5.35 -7.18 -4.92
N ARG A 83 -5.21 -7.43 -3.61
CA ARG A 83 -5.52 -8.74 -3.02
C ARG A 83 -6.98 -9.14 -3.25
N PHE A 84 -7.93 -8.21 -3.15
CA PHE A 84 -9.35 -8.46 -3.44
C PHE A 84 -9.57 -8.81 -4.92
N HIS A 85 -8.93 -8.08 -5.83
CA HIS A 85 -8.90 -8.40 -7.25
C HIS A 85 -8.34 -9.80 -7.50
N ALA A 86 -7.12 -10.07 -7.03
CA ALA A 86 -6.41 -11.33 -7.21
C ALA A 86 -7.06 -12.51 -6.47
N PHE A 87 -7.92 -12.26 -5.49
CA PHE A 87 -8.73 -13.30 -4.84
C PHE A 87 -10.04 -13.59 -5.59
N GLY A 88 -10.47 -12.73 -6.51
CA GLY A 88 -11.70 -12.92 -7.29
C GLY A 88 -12.91 -12.26 -6.66
N ARG A 89 -12.71 -11.34 -5.72
CA ARG A 89 -13.75 -10.56 -5.05
C ARG A 89 -13.58 -9.08 -5.40
N PRO A 90 -14.04 -8.63 -6.58
CA PRO A 90 -13.88 -7.25 -6.99
C PRO A 90 -14.58 -6.30 -6.02
N VAL A 91 -13.90 -5.22 -5.62
CA VAL A 91 -14.46 -4.22 -4.70
C VAL A 91 -15.53 -3.42 -5.43
N SER A 92 -16.78 -3.51 -4.97
CA SER A 92 -17.91 -2.83 -5.64
C SER A 92 -17.86 -1.31 -5.50
N ASN A 93 -17.45 -0.80 -4.33
CA ASN A 93 -17.35 0.63 -4.03
C ASN A 93 -15.98 0.96 -3.43
N LEU A 94 -15.07 1.42 -4.29
CA LEU A 94 -13.70 1.78 -3.89
C LEU A 94 -13.66 2.83 -2.78
N LYS A 95 -14.54 3.83 -2.83
CA LYS A 95 -14.56 4.90 -1.83
C LYS A 95 -14.94 4.38 -0.44
N LYS A 96 -16.00 3.56 -0.35
CA LYS A 96 -16.39 2.93 0.92
C LYS A 96 -15.32 1.98 1.44
N PHE A 97 -14.66 1.26 0.55
CA PHE A 97 -13.56 0.38 0.89
C PHE A 97 -12.38 1.17 1.48
N GLU A 98 -11.94 2.23 0.79
CA GLU A 98 -10.92 3.15 1.29
C GLU A 98 -11.28 3.72 2.68
N GLU A 99 -12.51 4.21 2.85
CA GLU A 99 -13.00 4.71 4.13
C GLU A 99 -12.97 3.66 5.26
N GLY A 100 -13.31 2.40 4.95
CA GLY A 100 -13.23 1.27 5.87
C GLY A 100 -11.80 1.00 6.32
N ILE A 101 -10.88 0.84 5.36
CA ILE A 101 -9.45 0.62 5.66
C ILE A 101 -8.88 1.78 6.48
N PHE A 102 -9.19 3.03 6.11
CA PHE A 102 -8.75 4.18 6.88
C PHE A 102 -9.35 4.23 8.28
N SER A 103 -10.56 3.68 8.49
CA SER A 103 -11.16 3.53 9.81
C SER A 103 -10.37 2.54 10.66
N ASP A 104 -10.02 1.39 10.13
CA ASP A 104 -9.25 0.36 10.84
C ASP A 104 -7.83 0.84 11.17
N LEU A 105 -7.21 1.57 10.24
CA LEU A 105 -5.89 2.19 10.43
C LEU A 105 -5.88 3.29 11.51
N ARG A 106 -7.03 3.75 12.01
CA ARG A 106 -7.06 4.69 13.16
C ARG A 106 -6.56 4.03 14.44
N ASN A 107 -6.72 2.71 14.56
CA ASN A 107 -6.31 1.95 15.75
C ASN A 107 -4.79 1.96 15.98
N LEU A 108 -4.00 2.12 14.91
CA LEU A 108 -2.54 2.24 14.97
C LEU A 108 -2.14 3.61 15.54
N LYS A 109 -1.41 3.69 16.65
CA LYS A 109 -1.19 4.98 17.34
C LYS A 109 0.04 5.72 16.80
N PRO A 110 -0.05 7.05 16.55
CA PRO A 110 1.13 7.86 16.31
C PRO A 110 2.13 7.75 17.48
N GLY A 111 3.42 7.61 17.17
CA GLY A 111 4.50 7.40 18.14
C GLY A 111 4.77 5.92 18.48
N THR A 112 3.82 5.01 18.22
CA THR A 112 3.99 3.57 18.46
C THR A 112 3.96 2.76 17.18
N ASP A 113 2.98 3.02 16.32
CA ASP A 113 2.72 2.25 15.09
C ASP A 113 2.88 3.10 13.82
N ALA A 114 2.96 4.42 13.98
CA ALA A 114 2.99 5.37 12.89
C ALA A 114 3.68 6.67 13.32
N THR A 115 4.12 7.48 12.36
CA THR A 115 4.44 8.88 12.55
C THR A 115 3.34 9.75 11.97
N LEU A 116 3.21 10.96 12.51
CA LEU A 116 2.30 11.98 12.02
C LEU A 116 3.13 13.11 11.44
N GLU A 117 3.24 13.12 10.12
CA GLU A 117 4.08 14.06 9.39
C GLU A 117 3.30 15.33 9.07
N GLU A 118 3.88 16.48 9.44
CA GLU A 118 3.31 17.79 9.14
C GLU A 118 3.54 18.18 7.67
N PRO A 119 2.66 19.02 7.08
CA PRO A 119 2.87 19.56 5.75
C PRO A 119 4.27 20.16 5.59
N LYS A 120 4.88 19.94 4.42
CA LYS A 120 6.23 20.42 4.06
C LYS A 120 7.40 19.76 4.83
N SER A 121 7.16 18.69 5.59
CA SER A 121 8.28 17.89 6.13
C SER A 121 9.11 17.29 5.00
N SER A 122 10.42 17.15 5.19
CA SER A 122 11.31 16.55 4.20
C SER A 122 10.89 15.12 3.85
N PHE A 123 10.32 14.39 4.81
CA PHE A 123 9.82 13.06 4.58
C PHE A 123 8.58 13.06 3.68
N LEU A 124 7.61 13.95 3.92
CA LEU A 124 6.46 14.08 3.02
C LEU A 124 6.85 14.56 1.64
N ASP A 125 7.85 15.44 1.52
CA ASP A 125 8.33 15.86 0.20
C ASP A 125 8.89 14.69 -0.60
N LEU A 126 9.68 13.82 0.05
CA LEU A 126 10.16 12.58 -0.54
C LEU A 126 9.00 11.67 -0.96
N LEU A 127 8.04 11.41 -0.06
CA LEU A 127 6.89 10.55 -0.35
C LEU A 127 6.04 11.07 -1.51
N TYR A 128 5.85 12.40 -1.58
CA TYR A 128 5.06 13.04 -2.62
C TYR A 128 5.77 13.02 -3.97
N ARG A 129 7.06 13.39 -4.01
CA ARG A 129 7.89 13.38 -5.23
C ARG A 129 7.95 11.99 -5.87
N HIS A 130 7.86 10.95 -5.05
CA HIS A 130 7.90 9.57 -5.46
C HIS A 130 6.52 8.89 -5.50
N ASN A 131 5.42 9.65 -5.58
CA ASN A 131 4.05 9.12 -5.76
C ASN A 131 3.59 8.08 -4.71
N CYS A 132 4.19 8.09 -3.52
CA CYS A 132 3.79 7.24 -2.40
C CYS A 132 2.54 7.83 -1.69
N ILE A 133 2.32 9.13 -1.82
CA ILE A 133 1.14 9.85 -1.31
C ILE A 133 0.58 10.78 -2.39
N ARG A 134 -0.73 11.07 -2.32
CA ARG A 134 -1.43 11.93 -3.30
C ARG A 134 -1.47 13.41 -2.92
N THR A 135 -1.15 13.75 -1.68
CA THR A 135 -1.21 15.14 -1.18
C THR A 135 -0.07 15.40 -0.19
N GLN A 136 0.36 16.65 -0.07
CA GLN A 136 1.32 17.11 0.96
C GLN A 136 0.63 17.69 2.20
N LYS A 137 -0.65 17.37 2.42
CA LYS A 137 -1.32 17.67 3.70
C LYS A 137 -0.74 16.75 4.77
N LYS A 138 -1.03 17.05 6.04
CA LYS A 138 -0.68 16.21 7.18
C LYS A 138 -1.02 14.75 6.91
N GLN A 139 -0.02 13.87 6.94
CA GLN A 139 -0.23 12.43 6.70
C GLN A 139 0.16 11.63 7.93
N LYS A 140 -0.58 10.55 8.16
CA LYS A 140 -0.16 9.47 9.05
C LYS A 140 0.58 8.44 8.20
N VAL A 141 1.84 8.21 8.51
CA VAL A 141 2.70 7.25 7.82
C VAL A 141 3.02 6.12 8.79
N PHE A 142 2.85 4.86 8.36
CA PHE A 142 2.86 3.72 9.27
C PHE A 142 4.22 3.07 9.29
N PHE A 143 4.66 2.61 10.46
CA PHE A 143 5.82 1.72 10.54
C PHE A 143 5.47 0.41 9.86
N TRP A 144 6.35 -0.05 8.98
CA TRP A 144 6.11 -1.22 8.13
C TRP A 144 5.65 -2.44 8.95
N GLN A 145 6.38 -2.74 10.02
CA GLN A 145 6.18 -3.85 10.94
C GLN A 145 4.91 -3.75 11.79
N SER A 146 4.29 -2.57 11.89
CA SER A 146 3.11 -2.34 12.73
C SER A 146 1.80 -2.49 11.97
N VAL A 147 1.84 -2.66 10.64
CA VAL A 147 0.63 -2.81 9.81
C VAL A 147 0.25 -4.29 9.69
N PRO A 148 -0.91 -4.71 10.24
CA PRO A 148 -1.34 -6.10 10.16
C PRO A 148 -2.08 -6.38 8.85
N HIS A 149 -1.34 -6.45 7.73
CA HIS A 149 -1.89 -6.57 6.37
C HIS A 149 -2.92 -7.69 6.20
N ASP A 150 -2.65 -8.88 6.74
CA ASP A 150 -3.57 -10.02 6.63
C ASP A 150 -4.83 -9.83 7.46
N ARG A 151 -4.72 -9.23 8.65
CA ARG A 151 -5.90 -8.91 9.46
C ARG A 151 -6.77 -7.87 8.77
N LEU A 152 -6.18 -6.81 8.24
CA LEU A 152 -6.92 -5.80 7.46
C LEU A 152 -7.61 -6.41 6.24
N PHE A 153 -6.98 -7.39 5.58
CA PHE A 153 -7.59 -8.10 4.48
C PHE A 153 -8.79 -8.96 4.92
N LEU A 154 -8.65 -9.71 6.02
CA LEU A 154 -9.72 -10.55 6.57
C LEU A 154 -10.90 -9.72 7.10
N ASP A 155 -10.62 -8.62 7.79
CA ASP A 155 -11.65 -7.73 8.36
C ASP A 155 -12.47 -7.03 7.25
N ALA A 156 -11.91 -6.92 6.04
CA ALA A 156 -12.55 -6.30 4.88
C ALA A 156 -13.30 -7.29 3.95
N LEU A 157 -13.19 -8.61 4.17
CA LEU A 157 -13.65 -9.68 3.27
C LEU A 157 -15.16 -9.93 3.30
#